data_AF-A0A2L2X6I3-F1
#
_entry.id   AF-A0A2L2X6I3-F1
#
_cell.length_a   1.000
_cell.length_b   1.000
_cell.length_c   1.000
_cell.angle_alpha   90.00
_cell.angle_beta   90.00
_cell.angle_gamma   90.00
#
_symmetry.space_group_name_H-M   'P 1'
#
loop_
_entity.id
_entity.type
_entity.pdbx_description
1 polymer ?
#
loop_
_entity_poly.entity_id
_entity_poly.type
_entity_poly.pdbx_seq_one_letter_code
_entity_poly.pdbx_strand_id
1 'polypeptide(L)'
;MAHSHFTLSVLAKIFEETANNEKEHAKIWFKLLHGDKIPDTSTNLKDAAGGENYEWTSMYADFAKDAREEGFERIAALFEMVGKIEKNH
;
A
#
# COMPACT_ATOMS: atom_id res chain seq x y z
N MET A 1 14.95 -10.10 -31.85
CA MET A 1 13.75 -9.49 -31.23
C MET A 1 12.82 -10.51 -30.56
N ALA A 2 12.70 -11.76 -31.03
CA ALA A 2 11.87 -12.78 -30.36
C ALA A 2 12.41 -13.25 -28.99
N HIS A 3 13.74 -13.35 -28.82
CA HIS A 3 14.34 -13.77 -27.56
C HIS A 3 14.15 -12.78 -26.41
N SER A 4 14.14 -11.46 -26.68
CA SER A 4 13.99 -10.43 -25.63
C SER A 4 12.57 -10.30 -25.11
N HIS A 5 11.55 -10.49 -25.96
CA HIS A 5 10.16 -10.54 -25.52
C HIS A 5 9.85 -11.79 -24.70
N PHE A 6 10.47 -12.93 -25.05
CA PHE A 6 10.32 -14.16 -24.28
C PHE A 6 10.89 -14.04 -22.87
N THR A 7 12.11 -13.48 -22.70
CA THR A 7 12.73 -13.28 -21.38
C THR A 7 11.99 -12.27 -20.51
N LEU A 8 11.50 -11.16 -21.08
CA LEU A 8 10.70 -10.19 -20.31
C LEU A 8 9.38 -10.80 -19.81
N SER A 9 8.74 -11.66 -20.60
CA SER A 9 7.50 -12.33 -20.19
C SER A 9 7.70 -13.33 -19.04
N VAL A 10 8.84 -14.03 -19.02
CA VAL A 10 9.19 -14.96 -17.93
C VAL A 10 9.52 -14.18 -16.66
N LEU A 11 10.29 -13.10 -16.76
CA LEU A 11 10.61 -12.25 -15.62
C LEU A 11 9.35 -11.61 -15.02
N ALA A 12 8.42 -11.13 -15.84
CA ALA A 12 7.15 -10.57 -15.37
C ALA A 12 6.34 -11.60 -14.56
N LYS A 13 6.26 -12.85 -15.04
CA LYS A 13 5.58 -13.93 -14.32
C LYS A 13 6.23 -14.26 -12.98
N ILE A 14 7.55 -14.27 -12.91
CA ILE A 14 8.28 -14.52 -11.66
C ILE A 14 8.01 -13.38 -10.66
N PHE A 15 8.00 -12.12 -11.11
CA PHE A 15 7.63 -10.99 -10.26
C PHE A 15 6.18 -11.08 -9.75
N GLU A 16 5.24 -11.49 -10.61
CA GLU A 16 3.84 -11.69 -10.23
C GLU A 16 3.66 -12.84 -9.24
N GLU A 17 4.38 -13.96 -9.45
CA GLU A 17 4.42 -15.07 -8.50
C GLU A 17 4.97 -14.63 -7.15
N THR A 18 6.06 -13.87 -7.16
CA THR A 18 6.68 -13.32 -5.95
C THR A 18 5.72 -12.38 -5.22
N ALA A 19 5.06 -11.46 -5.93
CA ALA A 19 4.06 -10.56 -5.33
C ALA A 19 2.89 -11.35 -4.69
N ASN A 20 2.47 -12.45 -5.31
CA ASN A 20 1.46 -13.34 -4.73
C ASN A 20 1.96 -14.08 -3.48
N ASN A 21 3.23 -14.50 -3.45
CA ASN A 21 3.83 -15.10 -2.26
C ASN A 21 3.88 -14.09 -1.10
N GLU A 22 4.31 -12.85 -1.36
CA GLU A 22 4.35 -11.80 -0.34
C GLU A 22 2.95 -11.41 0.16
N LYS A 23 1.92 -11.45 -0.70
CA LYS A 23 0.52 -11.31 -0.27
C LYS A 23 0.12 -12.41 0.71
N GLU A 24 0.53 -13.67 0.48
CA GLU A 24 0.25 -14.76 1.44
C GLU A 24 1.06 -14.60 2.74
N HIS A 25 2.29 -14.09 2.68
CA HIS A 25 3.06 -13.72 3.88
C HIS A 25 2.31 -12.66 4.71
N ALA A 26 1.85 -11.57 4.07
CA ALA A 26 1.05 -10.53 4.74
C ALA A 26 -0.22 -11.11 5.39
N LYS A 27 -0.90 -12.06 4.72
CA LYS A 27 -2.09 -12.71 5.23
C LYS A 27 -1.83 -13.57 6.48
N ILE A 28 -0.66 -14.22 6.58
CA ILE A 28 -0.26 -14.96 7.78
C ILE A 28 -0.18 -14.01 8.98
N TRP A 29 0.53 -12.89 8.83
CA TRP A 29 0.67 -11.89 9.90
C TRP A 29 -0.65 -11.25 10.27
N PHE A 30 -1.48 -10.91 9.27
CA PHE A 30 -2.80 -10.35 9.50
C PHE A 30 -3.70 -11.29 10.32
N LYS A 31 -3.68 -12.60 10.03
CA LYS A 31 -4.41 -13.59 10.83
C LYS A 31 -3.92 -13.65 12.28
N LEU A 32 -2.60 -13.66 12.49
CA LEU A 32 -2.01 -13.71 13.83
C LEU A 32 -2.46 -12.51 14.70
N LEU A 33 -2.54 -11.31 14.09
CA LEU A 33 -3.06 -10.11 14.77
C LEU A 33 -4.55 -10.22 15.14
N HIS A 34 -5.30 -11.11 14.48
CA HIS A 34 -6.74 -11.29 14.65
C HIS A 34 -7.10 -12.62 15.34
N GLY A 35 -6.16 -13.26 16.03
CA GLY A 35 -6.39 -14.52 16.73
C GLY A 35 -6.48 -15.71 15.77
N ASP A 36 -5.50 -15.82 14.87
CA ASP A 36 -5.33 -16.87 13.87
C ASP A 36 -6.46 -17.00 12.83
N LYS A 37 -7.24 -15.93 12.61
CA LYS A 37 -8.36 -15.91 11.66
C LYS A 37 -8.39 -14.61 10.85
N ILE A 38 -9.07 -14.67 9.70
CA ILE A 38 -9.55 -13.45 9.05
C ILE A 38 -10.84 -13.05 9.78
N PRO A 39 -10.97 -11.81 10.29
CA PRO A 39 -12.18 -11.40 10.98
C PRO A 39 -13.34 -11.20 10.00
N ASP A 40 -14.54 -10.93 10.51
CA ASP A 40 -15.71 -10.70 9.67
C ASP A 40 -15.62 -9.40 8.86
N THR A 41 -16.46 -9.25 7.84
CA THR A 41 -16.45 -8.08 6.95
C THR A 41 -16.63 -6.76 7.70
N SER A 42 -17.47 -6.69 8.74
CA SER A 42 -17.67 -5.43 9.46
C SER A 42 -16.43 -5.03 10.26
N THR A 43 -15.71 -5.99 10.82
CA THR A 43 -14.44 -5.72 11.52
C THR A 43 -13.37 -5.27 10.53
N ASN A 44 -13.19 -6.00 9.42
CA ASN A 44 -12.22 -5.60 8.37
C ASN A 44 -12.48 -4.19 7.84
N LEU A 45 -13.75 -3.81 7.63
CA LEU A 45 -14.10 -2.46 7.17
C LEU A 45 -13.76 -1.36 8.18
N LYS A 46 -13.86 -1.66 9.48
CA LYS A 46 -13.45 -0.70 10.54
C LYS A 46 -11.94 -0.56 10.59
N ASP A 47 -11.21 -1.65 10.48
CA ASP A 47 -9.74 -1.63 10.44
C ASP A 47 -9.24 -0.87 9.21
N ALA A 48 -9.84 -1.12 8.04
CA ALA A 48 -9.55 -0.39 6.81
C ALA A 48 -9.82 1.11 6.97
N ALA A 49 -11.03 1.51 7.41
CA ALA A 49 -11.35 2.91 7.62
C ALA A 49 -10.45 3.60 8.66
N GLY A 50 -9.99 2.87 9.69
CA GLY A 50 -9.01 3.36 10.65
C GLY A 50 -7.63 3.60 10.02
N GLY A 51 -7.18 2.68 9.15
CA GLY A 51 -5.97 2.82 8.35
C GLY A 51 -6.03 4.04 7.43
N GLU A 52 -7.05 4.11 6.57
CA GLU A 52 -7.27 5.23 5.65
C GLU A 52 -7.30 6.57 6.42
N ASN A 53 -7.99 6.61 7.58
CA ASN A 53 -8.01 7.81 8.42
C ASN A 53 -6.63 8.24 8.91
N TYR A 54 -5.81 7.30 9.38
CA TYR A 54 -4.44 7.59 9.78
C TYR A 54 -3.61 8.11 8.59
N GLU A 55 -3.78 7.51 7.41
CA GLU A 55 -3.06 7.91 6.21
C GLU A 55 -3.33 9.36 5.82
N TRP A 56 -4.60 9.78 5.71
CA TRP A 56 -4.90 11.14 5.24
C TRP A 56 -4.82 12.23 6.33
N THR A 57 -5.02 11.88 7.61
CA THR A 57 -4.98 12.88 8.69
C THR A 57 -3.59 13.11 9.25
N SER A 58 -2.74 12.07 9.22
CA SER A 58 -1.45 12.07 9.89
C SER A 58 -0.34 11.73 8.90
N MET A 59 -0.24 10.48 8.42
CA MET A 59 0.93 10.01 7.67
C MET A 59 1.25 10.87 6.45
N TYR A 60 0.32 11.05 5.52
CA TYR A 60 0.56 11.84 4.30
C TYR A 60 0.60 13.34 4.57
N ALA A 61 -0.08 13.82 5.60
CA ALA A 61 0.01 15.22 6.01
C ALA A 61 1.40 15.56 6.55
N ASP A 62 1.95 14.70 7.41
CA ASP A 62 3.28 14.83 7.99
C ASP A 62 4.36 14.65 6.93
N PHE A 63 4.24 13.65 6.05
CA PHE A 63 5.18 13.47 4.94
C PHE A 63 5.19 14.65 3.97
N ALA A 64 4.03 15.25 3.68
CA ALA A 64 3.97 16.45 2.85
C ALA A 64 4.65 17.65 3.53
N LYS A 65 4.44 17.81 4.84
CA LYS A 65 5.09 18.85 5.64
C LYS A 65 6.61 18.67 5.64
N ASP A 66 7.11 17.49 5.96
CA ASP A 66 8.54 17.20 6.05
C ASP A 66 9.21 17.36 4.67
N ALA A 67 8.59 16.85 3.60
CA ALA A 67 9.08 17.03 2.24
C ALA A 67 9.18 18.53 1.86
N ARG A 68 8.25 19.36 2.32
CA ARG A 68 8.26 20.81 2.10
C ARG A 68 9.39 21.49 2.88
N GLU A 69 9.59 21.10 4.14
CA GLU A 69 10.69 21.59 4.98
C GLU A 69 12.07 21.24 4.40
N GLU A 70 12.20 20.09 3.73
CA GLU A 70 13.42 19.64 3.04
C GLU A 70 13.57 20.21 1.61
N GLY A 71 12.59 20.97 1.10
CA GLY A 71 12.63 21.61 -0.22
C GLY A 71 12.17 20.74 -1.39
N PHE A 72 11.53 19.60 -1.12
CA PHE A 72 10.99 18.68 -2.12
C PHE A 72 9.53 18.98 -2.49
N GLU A 73 9.26 20.17 -3.02
CA GLU A 73 7.91 20.68 -3.32
C GLU A 73 7.05 19.74 -4.17
N ARG A 74 7.63 19.10 -5.21
CA ARG A 74 6.90 18.15 -6.05
C ARG A 74 6.47 16.91 -5.25
N ILE A 75 7.30 16.44 -4.32
CA ILE A 75 7.01 15.27 -3.50
C ILE A 75 5.94 15.61 -2.47
N ALA A 76 6.02 16.78 -1.84
CA ALA A 76 4.98 17.29 -0.94
C ALA A 76 3.60 17.32 -1.62
N ALA A 77 3.53 17.86 -2.84
CA ALA A 77 2.28 17.89 -3.60
C ALA A 77 1.75 16.48 -3.95
N LEU A 78 2.63 15.51 -4.22
CA LEU A 78 2.22 14.12 -4.44
C LEU A 78 1.62 13.51 -3.18
N PHE A 79 2.24 13.69 -2.01
CA PHE A 79 1.68 13.21 -0.73
C PHE A 79 0.32 13.84 -0.41
N GLU A 80 0.16 15.15 -0.64
CA GLU A 80 -1.14 15.82 -0.46
C GLU A 80 -2.23 15.28 -1.40
N MET A 81 -1.87 14.91 -2.63
CA MET A 81 -2.82 14.33 -3.58
C MET A 81 -3.23 12.91 -3.18
N VAL A 82 -2.28 12.09 -2.73
CA VAL A 82 -2.58 10.74 -2.23
C VAL A 82 -3.46 10.81 -0.98
N GLY A 83 -3.11 11.66 0.00
CA GLY A 83 -3.96 11.86 1.18
C GLY A 83 -5.40 12.30 0.85
N LYS A 84 -5.63 13.06 -0.23
CA LYS A 84 -6.99 13.38 -0.69
C LYS A 84 -7.75 12.17 -1.26
N ILE A 85 -7.04 11.19 -1.83
CA ILE A 85 -7.62 9.94 -2.31
C ILE A 85 -8.02 9.07 -1.13
N GLU A 86 -7.11 8.86 -0.17
CA GLU A 86 -7.37 8.03 1.03
C GLU A 86 -8.50 8.60 1.90
N LYS A 87 -8.73 9.91 1.86
CA LYS A 87 -9.91 10.52 2.51
C LYS A 87 -11.25 10.06 1.91
N ASN A 88 -11.27 9.65 0.65
CA ASN A 88 -12.49 9.20 -0.03
C ASN A 88 -12.70 7.68 0.08
N HIS A 89 -11.63 6.92 0.31
CA HIS A 89 -11.72 5.49 0.62
C HIS A 89 -12.43 5.27 1.97
#